data_AF-A0A538PVQ5-F1
#
_entry.id   AF-A0A538PVQ5-F1
#
_cell.length_a   1.000
_cell.length_b   1.000
_cell.length_c   1.000
_cell.angle_alpha   90.00
_cell.angle_beta   90.00
_cell.angle_gamma   90.00
#
_symmetry.space_group_name_H-M   'P 1'
#
loop_
_entity.id
_entity.type
_entity.pdbx_description
1 polymer ?
#
loop_
_entity_poly.entity_id
_entity_poly.type
_entity_poly.pdbx_seq_one_letter_code
_entity_poly.pdbx_strand_id
1 'polypeptide(L)'
;MLTTTKLGGLSLALAGGALALGTFASRPGDAAMSKDKRRAIMKAVPLLVTLVQKEGKILGIASFGSGTTMTPKGHIFTANHVIDWNHPLPGGITVVPEMYVYVTPDNNADPIPVCTFNPRHMPHDPVLDIAMVMCEHDLKGNAWSPGSLSWPVVSLGDPASMTQGDDLWIFGYPGAGLDPRKKTSELFVLPTMNVSEGKFAGVVNERDADGHHISWVKTDAEISGGNSGGCATDDDGNYLGAPTEVHTDVRDSRNGDGGTLGHVGFIRPTNLFKPYADMAAKGWVPSDTPGDDLQPGGEGVAVSGSVVSADTGEPIAGLLIIVFKAGISARKVMVSDSPADLMLTRGESDAQGQFTLMTKVPKGSYTVAVIGQGYKPLIDDDALVVDDRTPPKYRAWNTACEKALPGRAVRGVSSVCVTLLVPECRAD
;
A
#
# COMPACT_ATOMS: atom_id res chain seq x y z
N MET A 1 61.63 -66.16 30.21
CA MET A 1 61.36 -64.81 29.66
C MET A 1 59.99 -64.40 30.23
N LEU A 2 59.86 -63.63 31.32
CA LEU A 2 60.00 -62.16 31.40
C LEU A 2 59.36 -61.54 30.13
N THR A 3 58.21 -60.87 30.17
CA THR A 3 57.86 -59.73 31.03
C THR A 3 56.34 -59.49 31.11
N THR A 4 55.94 -59.01 32.29
CA THR A 4 54.70 -58.31 32.64
C THR A 4 54.55 -56.95 31.96
N THR A 5 53.31 -56.56 31.62
CA THR A 5 52.84 -55.19 31.89
C THR A 5 51.34 -55.18 32.22
N LYS A 6 51.02 -54.82 33.47
CA LYS A 6 49.73 -54.27 33.91
C LYS A 6 49.81 -52.74 33.78
N LEU A 7 48.76 -52.11 33.28
CA LEU A 7 48.27 -50.80 33.73
C LEU A 7 46.73 -50.92 33.68
N GLY A 8 46.04 -51.00 34.82
CA GLY A 8 45.37 -49.84 35.44
C GLY A 8 44.06 -49.56 34.68
N GLY A 9 42.90 -50.08 35.08
CA GLY A 9 42.25 -49.76 36.34
C GLY A 9 41.42 -48.49 36.19
N LEU A 10 40.19 -48.60 35.69
CA LEU A 10 39.08 -47.72 36.06
C LEU A 10 37.76 -48.45 35.78
N SER A 11 37.15 -48.97 36.83
CA SER A 11 35.74 -49.35 36.83
C SER A 11 34.92 -48.07 36.95
N LEU A 12 34.21 -47.69 35.88
CA LEU A 12 33.13 -46.71 35.97
C LEU A 12 31.84 -47.42 35.56
N ALA A 13 31.00 -47.69 36.55
CA ALA A 13 29.64 -48.11 36.37
C ALA A 13 28.87 -47.04 35.60
N LEU A 14 28.47 -47.34 34.37
CA LEU A 14 27.46 -46.56 33.66
C LEU A 14 26.12 -47.26 33.85
N ALA A 15 25.28 -46.58 34.62
CA ALA A 15 23.91 -46.90 34.92
C ALA A 15 23.14 -47.30 33.66
N GLY A 16 22.27 -48.31 33.80
CA GLY A 16 21.24 -48.61 32.83
C GLY A 16 20.30 -47.43 32.66
N GLY A 17 20.59 -46.58 31.67
CA GLY A 17 19.64 -45.65 31.11
C GLY A 17 18.78 -46.42 30.12
N ALA A 18 17.52 -46.65 30.46
CA ALA A 18 16.52 -47.09 29.51
C ALA A 18 16.58 -46.15 28.29
N LEU A 19 16.93 -46.68 27.12
CA LEU A 19 16.62 -46.03 25.86
C LEU A 19 15.09 -46.00 25.78
N ALA A 20 14.50 -44.91 26.26
CA ALA A 20 13.23 -44.46 25.74
C ALA A 20 13.50 -44.18 24.26
N LEU A 21 13.24 -45.19 23.42
CA LEU A 21 12.91 -44.98 22.03
C LEU A 21 11.69 -44.07 22.06
N GLY A 22 11.94 -42.76 22.11
CA GLY A 22 10.94 -41.78 21.81
C GLY A 22 10.45 -42.15 20.43
N THR A 23 9.27 -42.73 20.37
CA THR A 23 8.47 -42.64 19.16
C THR A 23 8.43 -41.16 18.85
N PHE A 24 9.18 -40.75 17.83
CA PHE A 24 8.80 -39.57 17.07
C PHE A 24 7.40 -39.91 16.58
N ALA A 25 6.40 -39.59 17.40
CA ALA A 25 5.09 -39.30 16.87
C ALA A 25 5.40 -38.21 15.87
N SER A 26 5.38 -38.57 14.59
CA SER A 26 5.25 -37.59 13.52
C SER A 26 4.18 -36.64 14.03
N ARG A 27 4.54 -35.35 14.20
CA ARG A 27 3.52 -34.30 14.25
C ARG A 27 2.51 -34.66 13.15
N PRO A 28 1.19 -34.52 13.39
CA PRO A 28 0.21 -34.68 12.32
C PRO A 28 0.77 -33.91 11.12
N GLY A 29 1.21 -34.65 10.10
CA GLY A 29 2.08 -34.09 9.08
C GLY A 29 1.31 -32.99 8.36
N ASP A 30 1.98 -31.87 8.10
CA ASP A 30 2.06 -31.23 6.78
C ASP A 30 0.83 -31.45 5.90
N ALA A 31 -0.36 -31.13 6.41
CA ALA A 31 -1.60 -31.29 5.69
C ALA A 31 -1.89 -29.96 5.03
N ALA A 32 -1.28 -29.78 3.85
CA ALA A 32 -1.54 -28.68 2.93
C ALA A 32 -3.01 -28.23 2.99
N MET A 33 -3.22 -26.91 3.05
CA MET A 33 -4.51 -26.28 3.31
C MET A 33 -5.67 -27.01 2.65
N SER A 34 -6.63 -27.45 3.48
CA SER A 34 -7.80 -28.19 3.01
C SER A 34 -8.54 -27.44 1.89
N LYS A 35 -9.11 -28.20 0.96
CA LYS A 35 -9.86 -27.64 -0.18
C LYS A 35 -11.01 -26.72 0.26
N ASP A 36 -11.71 -27.07 1.33
CA ASP A 36 -12.84 -26.28 1.81
C ASP A 36 -12.38 -24.98 2.47
N LYS A 37 -11.24 -24.99 3.17
CA LYS A 37 -10.61 -23.78 3.69
C LYS A 37 -10.16 -22.86 2.55
N ARG A 38 -9.49 -23.38 1.52
CA ARG A 38 -9.14 -22.60 0.30
C ARG A 38 -10.37 -21.96 -0.35
N ARG A 39 -11.46 -22.72 -0.49
CA ARG A 39 -12.72 -22.20 -1.04
C ARG A 39 -13.34 -21.11 -0.19
N ALA A 40 -13.27 -21.21 1.14
CA ALA A 40 -13.75 -20.18 2.04
C ALA A 40 -12.95 -18.88 1.87
N ILE A 41 -11.61 -19.00 1.81
CA ILE A 41 -10.71 -17.84 1.60
C ILE A 41 -10.95 -17.21 0.23
N MET A 42 -11.10 -18.00 -0.84
CA MET A 42 -11.41 -17.48 -2.18
C MET A 42 -12.64 -16.56 -2.20
N LYS A 43 -13.66 -16.84 -1.38
CA LYS A 43 -14.87 -16.00 -1.28
C LYS A 43 -14.62 -14.68 -0.53
N ALA A 44 -13.56 -14.60 0.26
CA ALA A 44 -13.14 -13.40 0.99
C ALA A 44 -12.17 -12.52 0.19
N VAL A 45 -11.81 -12.89 -1.04
CA VAL A 45 -10.85 -12.17 -1.88
C VAL A 45 -11.59 -11.53 -3.05
N PRO A 46 -11.96 -10.24 -2.97
CA PRO A 46 -12.57 -9.53 -4.07
C PRO A 46 -11.55 -9.12 -5.16
N LEU A 47 -12.06 -8.91 -6.36
CA LEU A 47 -11.39 -8.26 -7.49
C LEU A 47 -11.78 -6.78 -7.50
N LEU A 48 -10.80 -5.89 -7.60
CA LEU A 48 -11.00 -4.44 -7.68
C LEU A 48 -10.68 -3.98 -9.11
N VAL A 49 -11.58 -3.20 -9.72
CA VAL A 49 -11.47 -2.84 -11.14
C VAL A 49 -11.68 -1.34 -11.34
N THR A 50 -10.73 -0.72 -12.03
CA THR A 50 -10.83 0.65 -12.55
C THR A 50 -11.24 0.59 -14.02
N LEU A 51 -12.30 1.31 -14.38
CA LEU A 51 -12.77 1.40 -15.76
C LEU A 51 -12.32 2.71 -16.41
N VAL A 52 -12.18 2.70 -17.73
CA VAL A 52 -12.00 3.91 -18.55
C VAL A 52 -13.23 4.15 -19.41
N GLN A 53 -13.49 5.42 -19.68
CA GLN A 53 -14.60 5.89 -20.49
C GLN A 53 -14.20 7.00 -21.46
N LYS A 54 -15.01 7.20 -22.49
CA LYS A 54 -14.98 8.39 -23.35
C LYS A 54 -16.40 8.87 -23.56
N GLU A 55 -16.67 10.13 -23.23
CA GLU A 55 -18.00 10.75 -23.37
C GLU A 55 -19.11 9.91 -22.70
N GLY A 56 -18.83 9.35 -21.51
CA GLY A 56 -19.76 8.51 -20.74
C GLY A 56 -19.90 7.07 -21.22
N LYS A 57 -19.24 6.68 -22.33
CA LYS A 57 -19.20 5.30 -22.81
C LYS A 57 -18.00 4.57 -22.22
N ILE A 58 -18.23 3.48 -21.48
CA ILE A 58 -17.17 2.59 -21.00
C ILE A 58 -16.42 2.00 -22.20
N LEU A 59 -15.09 2.02 -22.15
CA LEU A 59 -14.20 1.51 -23.19
C LEU A 59 -13.46 0.24 -22.77
N GLY A 60 -13.29 0.01 -21.47
CA GLY A 60 -12.58 -1.16 -20.96
C GLY A 60 -12.05 -0.95 -19.54
N ILE A 61 -11.12 -1.84 -19.15
CA ILE A 61 -10.44 -1.82 -17.86
C ILE A 61 -9.13 -1.03 -18.00
N ALA A 62 -8.91 -0.08 -17.10
CA ALA A 62 -7.67 0.68 -16.98
C ALA A 62 -6.63 -0.06 -16.14
N SER A 63 -7.10 -0.63 -15.02
CA SER A 63 -6.31 -1.34 -14.03
C SER A 63 -7.22 -2.27 -13.24
N PHE A 64 -6.63 -3.31 -12.68
CA PHE A 64 -7.30 -4.18 -11.72
C PHE A 64 -6.29 -4.74 -10.73
N GLY A 65 -6.80 -5.13 -9.57
CA GLY A 65 -6.04 -5.80 -8.52
C GLY A 65 -6.96 -6.63 -7.64
N SER A 66 -6.43 -7.13 -6.54
CA SER A 66 -7.18 -7.96 -5.59
C SER A 66 -7.33 -7.22 -4.26
N GLY A 67 -8.24 -7.72 -3.42
CA GLY A 67 -8.38 -7.29 -2.04
C GLY A 67 -8.53 -8.48 -1.10
N THR A 68 -8.51 -8.24 0.21
CA THR A 68 -8.87 -9.24 1.23
C THR A 68 -9.88 -8.65 2.19
N THR A 69 -11.01 -9.34 2.36
CA THR A 69 -12.08 -8.87 3.24
C THR A 69 -11.80 -9.25 4.69
N MET A 70 -11.77 -8.26 5.56
CA MET A 70 -11.27 -8.38 6.94
C MET A 70 -12.38 -8.35 7.98
N THR A 71 -13.55 -7.82 7.62
CA THR A 71 -14.70 -7.75 8.52
C THR A 71 -15.99 -8.12 7.80
N PRO A 72 -17.01 -8.62 8.53
CA PRO A 72 -18.31 -8.96 7.93
C PRO A 72 -19.04 -7.75 7.33
N LYS A 73 -18.59 -6.53 7.64
CA LYS A 73 -19.14 -5.26 7.11
C LYS A 73 -18.58 -4.89 5.72
N GLY A 74 -17.53 -5.57 5.24
CA GLY A 74 -16.95 -5.30 3.93
C GLY A 74 -15.76 -4.33 3.93
N HIS A 75 -15.01 -4.26 5.03
CA HIS A 75 -13.69 -3.61 5.01
C HIS A 75 -12.71 -4.53 4.28
N ILE A 76 -12.09 -4.02 3.21
CA ILE A 76 -11.22 -4.77 2.31
C ILE A 76 -9.83 -4.15 2.35
N PHE A 77 -8.82 -4.91 2.73
CA PHE A 77 -7.42 -4.49 2.57
C PHE A 77 -6.96 -4.72 1.14
N THR A 78 -6.14 -3.81 0.63
CA THR A 78 -5.54 -3.89 -0.71
C THR A 78 -4.22 -3.10 -0.75
N ALA A 79 -3.57 -3.08 -1.91
CA ALA A 79 -2.40 -2.25 -2.17
C ALA A 79 -2.83 -0.86 -2.63
N ASN A 80 -2.08 0.19 -2.29
CA ASN A 80 -2.41 1.55 -2.68
C ASN A 80 -2.43 1.72 -4.20
N HIS A 81 -1.43 1.16 -4.90
CA HIS A 81 -1.32 1.28 -6.36
C HIS A 81 -2.47 0.62 -7.13
N VAL A 82 -3.28 -0.24 -6.48
CA VAL A 82 -4.51 -0.80 -7.07
C VAL A 82 -5.59 0.26 -7.18
N ILE A 83 -5.66 1.18 -6.21
CA ILE A 83 -6.73 2.19 -6.12
C ILE A 83 -6.27 3.58 -6.57
N ASP A 84 -4.97 3.83 -6.61
CA ASP A 84 -4.35 5.09 -7.02
C ASP A 84 -3.71 4.97 -8.41
N TRP A 85 -4.54 4.67 -9.42
CA TRP A 85 -4.08 4.58 -10.80
C TRP A 85 -4.01 5.96 -11.46
N ASN A 86 -2.84 6.36 -11.96
CA ASN A 86 -2.63 7.70 -12.53
C ASN A 86 -1.91 7.73 -13.90
N HIS A 87 -1.94 6.64 -14.67
CA HIS A 87 -1.21 6.61 -15.94
C HIS A 87 -1.85 7.52 -17.01
N PRO A 88 -1.03 8.12 -17.90
CA PRO A 88 -1.54 8.96 -18.99
C PRO A 88 -2.50 8.20 -19.91
N LEU A 89 -3.65 8.80 -20.17
CA LEU A 89 -4.64 8.26 -21.11
C LEU A 89 -4.61 9.00 -22.45
N PRO A 90 -4.91 8.32 -23.57
CA PRO A 90 -5.13 8.96 -24.86
C PRO A 90 -6.22 10.04 -24.79
N GLY A 91 -6.11 11.07 -25.64
CA GLY A 91 -6.98 12.24 -25.62
C GLY A 91 -8.48 11.91 -25.63
N GLY A 92 -9.20 12.45 -24.64
CA GLY A 92 -10.64 12.28 -24.46
C GLY A 92 -11.07 10.99 -23.74
N ILE A 93 -10.12 10.14 -23.35
CA ILE A 93 -10.38 9.00 -22.46
C ILE A 93 -10.11 9.45 -21.02
N THR A 94 -11.04 9.16 -20.12
CA THR A 94 -10.93 9.46 -18.70
C THR A 94 -11.20 8.21 -17.86
N VAL A 95 -10.70 8.20 -16.63
CA VAL A 95 -11.02 7.16 -15.65
C VAL A 95 -12.44 7.38 -15.14
N VAL A 96 -13.18 6.28 -14.93
CA VAL A 96 -14.43 6.32 -14.18
C VAL A 96 -14.08 6.62 -12.71
N PRO A 97 -14.65 7.67 -12.08
CA PRO A 97 -14.28 8.06 -10.72
C PRO A 97 -14.47 6.94 -9.68
N GLU A 98 -15.49 6.12 -9.89
CA GLU A 98 -15.82 4.97 -9.06
C GLU A 98 -15.07 3.72 -9.53
N MET A 99 -14.48 2.99 -8.59
CA MET A 99 -13.97 1.64 -8.78
C MET A 99 -15.04 0.61 -8.44
N TYR A 100 -14.97 -0.54 -9.10
CA TYR A 100 -15.92 -1.64 -8.92
C TYR A 100 -15.31 -2.75 -8.08
N VAL A 101 -16.08 -3.24 -7.12
CA VAL A 101 -15.75 -4.46 -6.36
C VAL A 101 -16.49 -5.63 -7.01
N TYR A 102 -15.75 -6.66 -7.34
CA TYR A 102 -16.25 -7.92 -7.84
C TYR A 102 -15.97 -9.04 -6.85
N VAL A 103 -16.88 -10.01 -6.74
CA VAL A 103 -16.70 -11.21 -5.92
C VAL A 103 -16.89 -12.45 -6.77
N THR A 104 -16.15 -13.52 -6.45
CA THR A 104 -16.37 -14.83 -7.05
C THR A 104 -17.35 -15.63 -6.20
N PRO A 105 -18.60 -15.84 -6.64
CA PRO A 105 -19.65 -16.42 -5.79
C PRO A 105 -19.38 -17.87 -5.44
N ASP A 106 -18.78 -18.63 -6.37
CA ASP A 106 -18.49 -20.05 -6.24
C ASP A 106 -17.20 -20.47 -6.97
N ASN A 107 -16.73 -21.67 -6.65
CA ASN A 107 -15.53 -22.25 -7.25
C ASN A 107 -15.65 -22.36 -8.78
N ASN A 108 -14.64 -21.88 -9.49
CA ASN A 108 -14.58 -21.79 -10.96
C ASN A 108 -15.63 -20.87 -11.61
N ALA A 109 -16.37 -20.08 -10.82
CA ALA A 109 -17.27 -19.06 -11.36
C ALA A 109 -16.48 -17.81 -11.77
N ASP A 110 -17.02 -17.08 -12.75
CA ASP A 110 -16.49 -15.77 -13.08
C ASP A 110 -16.87 -14.75 -11.99
N PRO A 111 -16.02 -13.74 -11.74
CA PRO A 111 -16.31 -12.69 -10.76
C PRO A 111 -17.49 -11.83 -11.22
N ILE A 112 -18.39 -11.48 -10.29
CA ILE A 112 -19.56 -10.63 -10.53
C ILE A 112 -19.43 -9.31 -9.76
N PRO A 113 -19.83 -8.17 -10.34
CA PRO A 113 -19.78 -6.88 -9.64
C PRO A 113 -20.81 -6.89 -8.52
N VAL A 114 -20.50 -6.26 -7.39
CA VAL A 114 -21.40 -6.15 -6.24
C VAL A 114 -21.67 -4.72 -5.81
N CYS A 115 -20.67 -3.85 -5.89
CA CYS A 115 -20.74 -2.47 -5.42
C CYS A 115 -19.67 -1.61 -6.09
N THR A 116 -19.71 -0.31 -5.82
CA THR A 116 -18.64 0.63 -6.17
C THR A 116 -18.17 1.43 -4.96
N PHE A 117 -17.00 2.04 -5.09
CA PHE A 117 -16.45 2.99 -4.14
C PHE A 117 -15.57 4.01 -4.87
N ASN A 118 -15.44 5.21 -4.31
CA ASN A 118 -14.51 6.23 -4.77
C ASN A 118 -13.17 6.08 -4.05
N PRO A 119 -12.06 5.80 -4.76
CA PRO A 119 -10.74 5.68 -4.16
C PRO A 119 -10.31 6.89 -3.31
N ARG A 120 -10.80 8.10 -3.64
CA ARG A 120 -10.47 9.34 -2.92
C ARG A 120 -11.10 9.41 -1.53
N HIS A 121 -12.12 8.61 -1.25
CA HIS A 121 -12.78 8.51 0.05
C HIS A 121 -12.23 7.35 0.89
N MET A 122 -11.21 6.65 0.41
CA MET A 122 -10.64 5.49 1.07
C MET A 122 -9.34 5.85 1.80
N PRO A 123 -9.12 5.35 3.02
CA PRO A 123 -7.87 5.51 3.74
C PRO A 123 -6.76 4.70 3.03
N HIS A 124 -5.63 5.34 2.78
CA HIS A 124 -4.52 4.73 2.07
C HIS A 124 -3.17 5.38 2.44
N ASP A 125 -2.10 4.61 2.23
CA ASP A 125 -0.71 5.01 2.43
C ASP A 125 0.11 4.60 1.19
N PRO A 126 0.43 5.56 0.31
CA PRO A 126 1.26 5.33 -0.88
C PRO A 126 2.73 4.99 -0.59
N VAL A 127 3.26 5.29 0.60
CA VAL A 127 4.65 4.95 0.97
C VAL A 127 4.73 3.48 1.35
N LEU A 128 3.79 3.03 2.18
CA LEU A 128 3.67 1.62 2.54
C LEU A 128 2.99 0.79 1.45
N ASP A 129 2.42 1.44 0.43
CA ASP A 129 1.65 0.83 -0.65
C ASP A 129 0.49 -0.04 -0.12
N ILE A 130 -0.25 0.48 0.85
CA ILE A 130 -1.38 -0.20 1.48
C ILE A 130 -2.62 0.70 1.49
N ALA A 131 -3.79 0.09 1.42
CA ALA A 131 -5.05 0.79 1.52
C ALA A 131 -6.13 -0.09 2.17
N MET A 132 -7.19 0.55 2.66
CA MET A 132 -8.43 -0.12 3.03
C MET A 132 -9.58 0.52 2.26
N VAL A 133 -10.35 -0.30 1.57
CA VAL A 133 -11.53 0.12 0.82
C VAL A 133 -12.81 -0.47 1.40
N MET A 134 -13.93 0.18 1.11
CA MET A 134 -15.26 -0.28 1.48
C MET A 134 -16.28 0.24 0.46
N CYS A 135 -17.28 -0.57 0.14
CA CYS A 135 -18.37 -0.16 -0.76
C CYS A 135 -19.06 1.12 -0.27
N GLU A 136 -19.30 2.05 -1.19
CA GLU A 136 -20.09 3.27 -0.98
C GLU A 136 -21.44 3.23 -1.68
N HIS A 137 -21.50 2.58 -2.85
CA HIS A 137 -22.71 2.51 -3.65
C HIS A 137 -23.01 1.10 -4.13
N ASP A 138 -24.30 0.75 -4.21
CA ASP A 138 -24.74 -0.41 -4.99
C ASP A 138 -24.62 -0.15 -6.50
N LEU A 139 -24.81 -1.18 -7.32
CA LEU A 139 -24.71 -1.05 -8.78
C LEU A 139 -25.79 -0.18 -9.43
N LYS A 140 -26.78 0.30 -8.66
CA LYS A 140 -27.81 1.25 -9.10
C LYS A 140 -27.49 2.68 -8.66
N GLY A 141 -26.39 2.89 -7.94
CA GLY A 141 -25.97 4.19 -7.41
C GLY A 141 -26.62 4.56 -6.08
N ASN A 142 -27.33 3.66 -5.41
CA ASN A 142 -27.84 3.93 -4.06
C ASN A 142 -26.73 3.75 -3.04
N ALA A 143 -26.79 4.50 -1.93
CA ALA A 143 -25.86 4.33 -0.81
C ALA A 143 -25.81 2.89 -0.31
N TRP A 144 -24.60 2.38 -0.09
CA TRP A 144 -24.35 1.04 0.38
C TRP A 144 -24.75 0.88 1.84
N SER A 145 -25.52 -0.16 2.13
CA SER A 145 -25.77 -0.59 3.51
C SER A 145 -24.82 -1.74 3.85
N PRO A 146 -23.99 -1.64 4.91
CA PRO A 146 -23.07 -2.72 5.30
C PRO A 146 -23.75 -4.06 5.61
N GLY A 147 -25.08 -4.08 5.81
CA GLY A 147 -25.87 -5.31 5.98
C GLY A 147 -26.38 -5.93 4.68
N SER A 148 -26.16 -5.30 3.52
CA SER A 148 -26.62 -5.79 2.21
C SER A 148 -25.91 -7.07 1.75
N LEU A 149 -24.71 -7.34 2.28
CA LEU A 149 -23.94 -8.54 2.00
C LEU A 149 -23.22 -9.00 3.26
N SER A 150 -23.32 -10.28 3.58
CA SER A 150 -22.50 -10.90 4.62
C SER A 150 -21.15 -11.27 4.03
N TRP A 151 -20.16 -10.42 4.24
CA TRP A 151 -18.83 -10.63 3.67
C TRP A 151 -18.12 -11.82 4.35
N PRO A 152 -17.60 -12.79 3.57
CA PRO A 152 -16.64 -13.76 4.07
C PRO A 152 -15.39 -13.04 4.56
N VAL A 153 -14.75 -13.54 5.62
CA VAL A 153 -13.60 -12.89 6.24
C VAL A 153 -12.43 -13.83 6.41
N VAL A 154 -11.23 -13.26 6.42
CA VAL A 154 -9.98 -13.94 6.78
C VAL A 154 -9.50 -13.43 8.13
N SER A 155 -9.06 -14.33 9.00
CA SER A 155 -8.47 -13.97 10.30
C SER A 155 -7.09 -13.33 10.11
N LEU A 156 -6.73 -12.35 10.93
CA LEU A 156 -5.36 -11.81 10.94
C LEU A 156 -4.38 -12.87 11.47
N GLY A 157 -3.28 -13.08 10.75
CA GLY A 157 -2.13 -13.88 11.17
C GLY A 157 -0.94 -13.01 11.55
N ASP A 158 0.11 -13.66 12.07
CA ASP A 158 1.38 -13.02 12.42
C ASP A 158 2.52 -13.57 11.56
N PRO A 159 3.03 -12.81 10.58
CA PRO A 159 4.17 -13.25 9.78
C PRO A 159 5.44 -13.56 10.59
N ALA A 160 5.58 -13.04 11.81
CA ALA A 160 6.71 -13.36 12.68
C ALA A 160 6.65 -14.78 13.26
N SER A 161 5.50 -15.46 13.20
CA SER A 161 5.40 -16.88 13.58
C SER A 161 5.87 -17.84 12.50
N MET A 162 6.08 -17.36 11.27
CA MET A 162 6.51 -18.17 10.13
C MET A 162 8.02 -18.47 10.19
N THR A 163 8.38 -19.68 9.79
CA THR A 163 9.77 -20.14 9.61
C THR A 163 10.05 -20.36 8.13
N GLN A 164 11.28 -20.09 7.69
CA GLN A 164 11.69 -20.36 6.30
C GLN A 164 11.43 -21.83 5.92
N GLY A 165 10.66 -22.03 4.84
CA GLY A 165 10.22 -23.36 4.40
C GLY A 165 8.79 -23.74 4.80
N ASP A 166 8.13 -22.96 5.66
CA ASP A 166 6.69 -23.12 5.95
C ASP A 166 5.86 -22.79 4.71
N ASP A 167 4.71 -23.47 4.57
CA ASP A 167 3.78 -23.26 3.46
C ASP A 167 3.05 -21.93 3.54
N LEU A 168 2.90 -21.29 2.38
CA LEU A 168 2.22 -20.02 2.21
C LEU A 168 1.39 -20.07 0.92
N TRP A 169 0.19 -19.54 1.00
CA TRP A 169 -0.79 -19.55 -0.08
C TRP A 169 -1.11 -18.13 -0.53
N ILE A 170 -1.21 -17.91 -1.84
CA ILE A 170 -1.58 -16.63 -2.45
C ILE A 170 -2.89 -16.81 -3.20
N PHE A 171 -3.86 -15.95 -2.90
CA PHE A 171 -5.17 -15.88 -3.55
C PHE A 171 -5.32 -14.51 -4.19
N GLY A 172 -5.70 -14.49 -5.46
CA GLY A 172 -5.90 -13.24 -6.19
C GLY A 172 -6.32 -13.45 -7.63
N TYR A 173 -6.36 -12.36 -8.39
CA TYR A 173 -6.83 -12.32 -9.77
C TYR A 173 -5.70 -11.90 -10.71
N PRO A 174 -4.80 -12.82 -11.08
CA PRO A 174 -3.66 -12.48 -11.92
C PRO A 174 -4.12 -12.10 -13.33
N GLY A 175 -3.45 -11.14 -13.95
CA GLY A 175 -3.67 -10.77 -15.34
C GLY A 175 -3.33 -11.88 -16.33
N ALA A 176 -2.44 -12.81 -15.96
CA ALA A 176 -2.22 -14.05 -16.70
C ALA A 176 -3.49 -14.94 -16.76
N GLY A 177 -4.43 -14.74 -15.83
CA GLY A 177 -5.75 -15.39 -15.82
C GLY A 177 -6.75 -14.79 -16.81
N LEU A 178 -6.38 -13.77 -17.58
CA LEU A 178 -7.20 -13.27 -18.68
C LEU A 178 -7.17 -14.27 -19.84
N ASP A 179 -8.28 -14.99 -20.05
CA ASP A 179 -8.43 -15.89 -21.20
C ASP A 179 -9.24 -15.19 -22.31
N PRO A 180 -8.63 -14.84 -23.46
CA PRO A 180 -9.34 -14.18 -24.56
C PRO A 180 -10.44 -15.06 -25.19
N ARG A 181 -10.49 -16.36 -24.88
CA ARG A 181 -11.60 -17.26 -25.27
C ARG A 181 -12.82 -17.12 -24.36
N LYS A 182 -12.65 -16.58 -23.15
CA LYS A 182 -13.75 -16.30 -22.23
C LYS A 182 -14.39 -14.96 -22.59
N LYS A 183 -15.61 -15.03 -23.14
CA LYS A 183 -16.47 -13.86 -23.33
C LYS A 183 -17.34 -13.65 -22.09
N THR A 184 -16.77 -13.09 -21.02
CA THR A 184 -17.54 -12.74 -19.81
C THR A 184 -18.30 -11.42 -19.96
N SER A 185 -17.90 -10.59 -20.93
CA SER A 185 -18.54 -9.34 -21.33
C SER A 185 -18.22 -9.05 -22.80
N GLU A 186 -19.12 -8.35 -23.49
CA GLU A 186 -18.89 -7.86 -24.88
C GLU A 186 -17.83 -6.73 -24.94
N LEU A 187 -17.42 -6.19 -23.78
CA LEU A 187 -16.62 -4.98 -23.68
C LEU A 187 -15.22 -5.21 -23.08
N PHE A 188 -15.06 -6.16 -22.17
CA PHE A 188 -13.77 -6.49 -21.55
C PHE A 188 -13.77 -7.90 -20.95
N VAL A 189 -12.58 -8.50 -20.84
CA VAL A 189 -12.37 -9.80 -20.19
C VAL A 189 -11.94 -9.57 -18.75
N LEU A 190 -12.55 -10.28 -17.80
CA LEU A 190 -12.14 -10.23 -16.39
C LEU A 190 -11.17 -11.37 -16.08
N PRO A 191 -10.17 -11.14 -15.21
CA PRO A 191 -9.33 -12.22 -14.72
C PRO A 191 -10.14 -13.18 -13.85
N THR A 192 -9.70 -14.43 -13.77
CA THR A 192 -10.27 -15.42 -12.85
C THR A 192 -9.41 -15.58 -11.60
N MET A 193 -10.05 -15.93 -10.48
CA MET A 193 -9.36 -16.29 -9.25
C MET A 193 -8.31 -17.38 -9.50
N ASN A 194 -7.10 -17.15 -9.00
CA ASN A 194 -6.01 -18.11 -8.96
C ASN A 194 -5.57 -18.34 -7.52
N VAL A 195 -5.08 -19.55 -7.25
CA VAL A 195 -4.47 -19.90 -5.97
C VAL A 195 -3.11 -20.51 -6.27
N SER A 196 -2.05 -19.87 -5.78
CA SER A 196 -0.69 -20.40 -5.83
C SER A 196 -0.21 -20.78 -4.43
N GLU A 197 0.61 -21.81 -4.37
CA GLU A 197 1.27 -22.30 -3.17
C GLU A 197 2.77 -22.11 -3.35
N GLY A 198 3.45 -21.76 -2.27
CA GLY A 198 4.89 -21.71 -2.19
C GLY A 198 5.34 -21.70 -0.73
N LYS A 199 6.62 -21.41 -0.53
CA LYS A 199 7.28 -21.39 0.76
C LYS A 199 7.54 -19.97 1.21
N PHE A 200 7.36 -19.74 2.50
CA PHE A 200 7.90 -18.56 3.16
C PHE A 200 9.43 -18.58 3.05
N ALA A 201 9.99 -17.59 2.36
CA ALA A 201 11.43 -17.47 2.07
C ALA A 201 12.16 -16.54 3.06
N GLY A 202 11.45 -16.04 4.07
CA GLY A 202 11.98 -15.18 5.14
C GLY A 202 11.46 -13.75 5.05
N VAL A 203 11.94 -12.89 5.94
CA VAL A 203 11.61 -11.47 5.93
C VAL A 203 12.79 -10.63 5.47
N VAL A 204 12.52 -9.54 4.77
CA VAL A 204 13.45 -8.42 4.66
C VAL A 204 12.99 -7.39 5.67
N ASN A 205 13.80 -7.18 6.70
CA ASN A 205 13.55 -6.11 7.64
C ASN A 205 14.22 -4.85 7.10
N GLU A 206 13.40 -3.95 6.58
CA GLU A 206 13.78 -2.56 6.39
C GLU A 206 13.52 -1.83 7.71
N ARG A 207 14.22 -0.72 7.89
CA ARG A 207 13.85 0.26 8.90
C ARG A 207 13.25 1.42 8.16
N ASP A 208 12.09 1.87 8.59
CA ASP A 208 11.74 3.25 8.27
C ASP A 208 12.72 4.21 8.95
N ALA A 209 12.62 5.48 8.60
CA ALA A 209 13.51 6.50 9.15
C ALA A 209 13.27 6.80 10.65
N ASP A 210 12.27 6.20 11.30
CA ASP A 210 12.01 6.28 12.75
C ASP A 210 12.52 5.03 13.49
N GLY A 211 13.17 4.12 12.75
CA GLY A 211 13.72 2.88 13.27
C GLY A 211 12.67 1.80 13.51
N HIS A 212 11.42 2.01 13.09
CA HIS A 212 10.41 0.95 13.10
C HIS A 212 10.74 -0.07 12.03
N HIS A 213 10.45 -1.33 12.34
CA HIS A 213 10.63 -2.43 11.42
C HIS A 213 9.53 -2.39 10.36
N ILE A 214 9.85 -1.92 9.15
CA ILE A 214 9.04 -2.21 7.96
C ILE A 214 9.56 -3.54 7.44
N SER A 215 8.76 -4.57 7.56
CA SER A 215 9.13 -5.88 7.04
C SER A 215 8.48 -6.09 5.68
N TRP A 216 9.18 -6.77 4.80
CA TRP A 216 8.59 -7.48 3.69
C TRP A 216 8.63 -8.96 3.98
N VAL A 217 7.57 -9.67 3.64
CA VAL A 217 7.60 -11.14 3.60
C VAL A 217 8.02 -11.56 2.20
N LYS A 218 9.03 -12.42 2.11
CA LYS A 218 9.46 -13.05 0.86
C LYS A 218 8.81 -14.41 0.71
N THR A 219 8.47 -14.75 -0.52
CA THR A 219 7.94 -16.06 -0.88
C THR A 219 8.47 -16.50 -2.24
N ASP A 220 8.52 -17.81 -2.48
CA ASP A 220 8.70 -18.37 -3.82
C ASP A 220 7.35 -18.75 -4.48
N ALA A 221 6.23 -18.46 -3.81
CA ALA A 221 4.91 -18.59 -4.39
C ALA A 221 4.76 -17.65 -5.59
N GLU A 222 4.10 -18.16 -6.65
CA GLU A 222 3.86 -17.39 -7.86
C GLU A 222 2.99 -16.17 -7.54
N ILE A 223 3.52 -14.97 -7.80
CA ILE A 223 2.80 -13.71 -7.78
C ILE A 223 2.92 -13.10 -9.17
N SER A 224 1.84 -12.50 -9.68
CA SER A 224 1.88 -11.74 -10.93
C SER A 224 0.96 -10.52 -10.82
N GLY A 225 1.09 -9.59 -11.78
CA GLY A 225 0.22 -8.41 -11.83
C GLY A 225 -1.25 -8.80 -11.74
N GLY A 226 -2.02 -8.15 -10.88
CA GLY A 226 -3.41 -8.50 -10.56
C GLY A 226 -3.60 -9.28 -9.24
N ASN A 227 -2.56 -9.97 -8.74
CA ASN A 227 -2.55 -10.50 -7.37
C ASN A 227 -2.35 -9.40 -6.32
N SER A 228 -1.83 -8.24 -6.73
CA SER A 228 -1.54 -7.12 -5.85
C SER A 228 -2.74 -6.74 -5.00
N GLY A 229 -2.53 -6.58 -3.69
CA GLY A 229 -3.58 -6.30 -2.72
C GLY A 229 -4.41 -7.51 -2.27
N GLY A 230 -4.21 -8.68 -2.89
CA GLY A 230 -4.92 -9.92 -2.57
C GLY A 230 -4.56 -10.52 -1.21
N CYS A 231 -4.71 -11.84 -1.09
CA CYS A 231 -4.58 -12.53 0.19
C CYS A 231 -3.39 -13.48 0.19
N ALA A 232 -2.40 -13.21 1.04
CA ALA A 232 -1.40 -14.20 1.43
C ALA A 232 -1.80 -14.82 2.77
N THR A 233 -1.74 -16.15 2.90
CA THR A 233 -2.05 -16.83 4.17
C THR A 233 -1.02 -17.89 4.54
N ASP A 234 -0.95 -18.21 5.83
CA ASP A 234 -0.35 -19.46 6.29
C ASP A 234 -1.23 -20.67 5.93
N ASP A 235 -0.79 -21.88 6.28
CA ASP A 235 -1.52 -23.13 6.02
C ASP A 235 -2.82 -23.25 6.86
N ASP A 236 -2.90 -22.48 7.94
CA ASP A 236 -4.10 -22.32 8.75
C ASP A 236 -5.12 -21.35 8.17
N GLY A 237 -4.77 -20.63 7.10
CA GLY A 237 -5.64 -19.67 6.44
C GLY A 237 -5.69 -18.31 7.14
N ASN A 238 -4.72 -17.99 8.00
CA ASN A 238 -4.60 -16.68 8.61
C ASN A 238 -3.84 -15.75 7.67
N TYR A 239 -4.34 -14.52 7.52
CA TYR A 239 -3.79 -13.49 6.66
C TYR A 239 -2.40 -13.05 7.11
N LEU A 240 -1.41 -13.27 6.25
CA LEU A 240 -0.01 -12.86 6.44
C LEU A 240 0.30 -11.51 5.79
N GLY A 241 -0.54 -11.07 4.85
CA GLY A 241 -0.36 -9.77 4.20
C GLY A 241 -0.89 -9.70 2.78
N ALA A 242 -0.68 -8.53 2.16
CA ALA A 242 -1.07 -8.27 0.78
C ALA A 242 0.12 -8.59 -0.15
N PRO A 243 -0.04 -9.49 -1.15
CA PRO A 243 0.91 -9.58 -2.25
C PRO A 243 1.08 -8.21 -2.91
N THR A 244 2.29 -7.83 -3.28
CA THR A 244 2.55 -6.47 -3.78
C THR A 244 3.49 -6.46 -4.98
N GLU A 245 4.63 -7.15 -4.87
CA GLU A 245 5.71 -7.04 -5.86
C GLU A 245 6.38 -8.38 -6.15
N VAL A 246 7.06 -8.46 -7.29
CA VAL A 246 7.89 -9.60 -7.69
C VAL A 246 9.19 -9.08 -8.26
N HIS A 247 10.31 -9.62 -7.74
CA HIS A 247 11.62 -9.40 -8.31
C HIS A 247 12.05 -10.62 -9.11
N THR A 248 12.37 -10.40 -10.38
CA THR A 248 12.86 -11.45 -11.28
C THR A 248 14.37 -11.34 -11.45
N ASP A 249 15.07 -12.46 -11.33
CA ASP A 249 16.47 -12.56 -11.75
C ASP A 249 16.52 -12.81 -13.25
N VAL A 250 16.98 -11.80 -14.01
CA VAL A 250 17.04 -11.83 -15.47
C VAL A 250 18.50 -11.83 -15.89
N ARG A 251 18.89 -12.83 -16.70
CA ARG A 251 20.22 -12.86 -17.31
C ARG A 251 20.23 -12.00 -18.58
N ASP A 252 21.05 -10.94 -18.58
CA ASP A 252 21.26 -10.11 -19.77
C ASP A 252 21.98 -10.91 -20.86
N SER A 253 21.35 -11.01 -22.03
CA SER A 253 21.83 -11.82 -23.14
C SER A 253 22.48 -10.98 -24.21
N ARG A 254 23.79 -10.77 -24.10
CA ARG A 254 24.56 -10.32 -25.25
C ARG A 254 24.67 -11.39 -26.36
N ASN A 255 24.30 -12.65 -26.08
CA ASN A 255 24.47 -13.80 -27.00
C ASN A 255 23.20 -14.62 -27.28
N GLY A 256 22.00 -14.10 -26.97
CA GLY A 256 20.73 -14.75 -27.35
C GLY A 256 20.25 -15.90 -26.44
N ASP A 257 20.88 -16.09 -25.28
CA ASP A 257 20.56 -17.08 -24.24
C ASP A 257 19.89 -16.45 -23.00
N GLY A 258 19.19 -15.33 -23.19
CA GLY A 258 18.54 -14.57 -22.11
C GLY A 258 17.24 -15.18 -21.66
N GLY A 259 17.01 -15.16 -20.35
CA GLY A 259 15.78 -15.64 -19.73
C GLY A 259 15.71 -15.29 -18.25
N THR A 260 14.51 -15.36 -17.69
CA THR A 260 14.27 -15.31 -16.24
C THR A 260 14.78 -16.60 -15.60
N LEU A 261 15.76 -16.48 -14.70
CA LEU A 261 16.37 -17.62 -14.01
C LEU A 261 15.63 -17.99 -12.72
N GLY A 262 14.94 -17.02 -12.12
CA GLY A 262 14.15 -17.19 -10.91
C GLY A 262 13.36 -15.93 -10.59
N HIS A 263 12.48 -16.04 -9.60
CA HIS A 263 11.74 -14.90 -9.06
C HIS A 263 11.55 -15.03 -7.55
N VAL A 264 11.32 -13.91 -6.89
CA VAL A 264 10.94 -13.84 -5.47
C VAL A 264 9.75 -12.89 -5.36
N GLY A 265 8.69 -13.37 -4.74
CA GLY A 265 7.50 -12.59 -4.41
C GLY A 265 7.66 -11.84 -3.10
N PHE A 266 7.06 -10.64 -3.02
CA PHE A 266 7.07 -9.76 -1.86
C PHE A 266 5.63 -9.43 -1.42
N ILE A 267 5.42 -9.52 -0.12
CA ILE A 267 4.13 -9.31 0.54
C ILE A 267 4.31 -8.21 1.57
N ARG A 268 3.40 -7.23 1.58
CA ARG A 268 3.25 -6.25 2.66
C ARG A 268 2.58 -6.93 3.86
N PRO A 269 3.30 -7.10 4.98
CA PRO A 269 2.84 -7.94 6.07
C PRO A 269 1.72 -7.32 6.90
N THR A 270 0.97 -8.19 7.57
CA THR A 270 -0.21 -7.85 8.37
C THR A 270 0.01 -6.75 9.42
N ASN A 271 1.22 -6.63 9.99
CA ASN A 271 1.51 -5.59 10.99
C ASN A 271 1.36 -4.17 10.43
N LEU A 272 1.62 -3.95 9.14
CA LEU A 272 1.43 -2.64 8.50
C LEU A 272 -0.05 -2.27 8.37
N PHE A 273 -0.93 -3.27 8.28
CA PHE A 273 -2.38 -3.07 8.19
C PHE A 273 -3.06 -2.85 9.56
N LYS A 274 -2.33 -2.97 10.67
CA LYS A 274 -2.92 -2.86 12.01
C LYS A 274 -3.71 -1.55 12.25
N PRO A 275 -3.23 -0.35 11.83
CA PRO A 275 -4.01 0.87 11.99
C PRO A 275 -5.36 0.81 11.26
N TYR A 276 -5.40 0.22 10.06
CA TYR A 276 -6.61 0.02 9.29
C TYR A 276 -7.53 -1.04 9.94
N ALA A 277 -6.96 -2.10 10.51
CA ALA A 277 -7.74 -3.09 11.28
C ALA A 277 -8.39 -2.45 12.51
N ASP A 278 -7.68 -1.58 13.22
CA ASP A 278 -8.20 -0.84 14.37
C ASP A 278 -9.30 0.15 13.95
N MET A 279 -9.17 0.81 12.78
CA MET A 279 -10.23 1.64 12.19
C MET A 279 -11.47 0.81 11.84
N ALA A 280 -11.29 -0.33 11.16
CA ALA A 280 -12.37 -1.22 10.78
C ALA A 280 -13.11 -1.78 12.00
N ALA A 281 -12.39 -2.15 13.06
CA ALA A 281 -12.95 -2.62 14.32
C ALA A 281 -13.79 -1.55 15.03
N LYS A 282 -13.41 -0.27 14.90
CA LYS A 282 -14.19 0.88 15.37
C LYS A 282 -15.41 1.19 14.48
N GLY A 283 -15.58 0.47 13.38
CA GLY A 283 -16.72 0.60 12.48
C GLY A 283 -16.60 1.82 11.57
N TRP A 284 -15.37 2.14 11.14
CA TRP A 284 -15.15 3.14 10.08
C TRP A 284 -16.06 2.87 8.88
N VAL A 285 -16.51 3.93 8.23
CA VAL A 285 -17.24 3.88 6.96
C VAL A 285 -16.74 5.03 6.09
N PRO A 286 -16.79 4.89 4.76
CA PRO A 286 -16.45 5.99 3.87
C PRO A 286 -17.30 7.23 4.15
N SER A 287 -16.72 8.41 3.89
CA SER A 287 -17.42 9.69 3.98
C SER A 287 -17.29 10.45 2.67
N ASP A 288 -18.36 11.12 2.23
CA ASP A 288 -18.42 11.93 1.01
C ASP A 288 -17.48 13.15 0.98
N THR A 289 -16.65 13.34 2.00
CA THR A 289 -15.68 14.44 2.07
C THR A 289 -14.33 13.94 1.56
N PRO A 290 -13.77 14.50 0.47
CA PRO A 290 -12.45 14.13 -0.01
C PRO A 290 -11.38 14.36 1.07
N GLY A 291 -10.64 13.31 1.42
CA GLY A 291 -9.24 13.35 1.86
C GLY A 291 -8.81 14.12 3.12
N ASP A 292 -9.63 14.93 3.79
CA ASP A 292 -9.14 15.80 4.86
C ASP A 292 -8.94 15.10 6.23
N ASP A 293 -9.62 13.97 6.48
CA ASP A 293 -9.61 13.25 7.77
C ASP A 293 -9.29 11.74 7.68
N LEU A 294 -8.96 11.24 6.48
CA LEU A 294 -8.98 9.80 6.19
C LEU A 294 -7.64 9.06 6.41
N GLN A 295 -6.61 9.70 6.95
CA GLN A 295 -5.35 9.01 7.21
C GLN A 295 -5.27 8.45 8.65
N PRO A 296 -4.80 7.20 8.83
CA PRO A 296 -4.65 6.62 10.16
C PRO A 296 -3.80 7.52 11.06
N GLY A 297 -4.39 7.92 12.19
CA GLY A 297 -3.94 9.04 13.01
C GLY A 297 -2.49 8.99 13.52
N GLY A 298 -1.89 10.19 13.57
CA GLY A 298 -0.76 10.56 14.41
C GLY A 298 -1.11 11.80 15.26
N GLU A 299 -0.40 12.02 16.38
CA GLU A 299 -0.51 13.26 17.16
C GLU A 299 -0.03 14.46 16.32
N GLY A 300 -0.81 15.56 16.26
CA GLY A 300 -0.43 16.76 15.52
C GLY A 300 -1.62 17.58 15.04
N VAL A 301 -1.34 18.60 14.22
CA VAL A 301 -2.31 19.50 13.59
C VAL A 301 -2.48 19.14 12.11
N ALA A 302 -3.72 19.08 11.62
CA ALA A 302 -3.97 18.96 10.19
C ALA A 302 -3.52 20.24 9.46
N VAL A 303 -2.75 20.10 8.40
CA VAL A 303 -2.25 21.25 7.62
C VAL A 303 -2.72 21.11 6.18
N SER A 304 -3.34 22.16 5.68
CA SER A 304 -3.77 22.27 4.29
C SER A 304 -3.28 23.58 3.70
N GLY A 305 -3.58 23.84 2.43
CA GLY A 305 -3.14 25.06 1.80
C GLY A 305 -3.50 25.16 0.33
N SER A 306 -2.98 26.21 -0.28
CA SER A 306 -3.11 26.42 -1.72
C SER A 306 -1.81 26.83 -2.37
N VAL A 307 -1.64 26.42 -3.63
CA VAL A 307 -0.52 26.79 -4.49
C VAL A 307 -1.03 27.45 -5.76
N VAL A 308 -0.49 28.62 -6.05
CA VAL A 308 -0.80 29.40 -7.25
C VAL A 308 0.47 29.84 -7.96
N SER A 309 0.35 30.10 -9.26
CA SER A 309 1.41 30.72 -10.07
C SER A 309 1.69 32.13 -9.55
N ALA A 310 2.96 32.45 -9.30
CA ALA A 310 3.34 33.81 -8.91
C ALA A 310 3.20 34.80 -10.09
N ASP A 311 3.23 34.31 -11.33
CA ASP A 311 3.15 35.13 -12.53
C ASP A 311 1.70 35.46 -12.91
N THR A 312 0.78 34.49 -12.77
CA THR A 312 -0.62 34.62 -13.22
C THR A 312 -1.64 34.64 -12.08
N GLY A 313 -1.28 34.18 -10.89
CA GLY A 313 -2.22 33.99 -9.77
C GLY A 313 -3.15 32.78 -9.96
N GLU A 314 -3.00 32.03 -11.05
CA GLU A 314 -3.85 30.86 -11.34
C GLU A 314 -3.45 29.66 -10.47
N PRO A 315 -4.40 28.79 -10.09
CA PRO A 315 -4.10 27.57 -9.35
C PRO A 315 -3.20 26.63 -10.13
N ILE A 316 -2.30 25.95 -9.42
CA ILE A 316 -1.40 24.95 -10.02
C ILE A 316 -1.73 23.56 -9.49
N ALA A 317 -2.10 22.66 -10.38
CA ALA A 317 -2.32 21.25 -10.08
C ALA A 317 -1.02 20.42 -10.20
N GLY A 318 -0.92 19.35 -9.43
CA GLY A 318 0.16 18.36 -9.51
C GLY A 318 1.49 18.81 -8.90
N LEU A 319 1.49 19.84 -8.06
CA LEU A 319 2.67 20.17 -7.24
C LEU A 319 2.65 19.33 -5.98
N LEU A 320 3.80 18.73 -5.66
CA LEU A 320 4.01 17.99 -4.45
C LEU A 320 4.57 18.93 -3.38
N ILE A 321 3.81 19.09 -2.30
CA ILE A 321 4.19 19.79 -1.08
C ILE A 321 4.72 18.74 -0.12
N ILE A 322 5.97 18.84 0.29
CA ILE A 322 6.67 17.88 1.14
C ILE A 322 7.09 18.60 2.40
N VAL A 323 6.68 18.09 3.56
CA VAL A 323 7.20 18.52 4.85
C VAL A 323 8.22 17.50 5.31
N PHE A 324 9.42 17.94 5.67
CA PHE A 324 10.47 17.05 6.17
C PHE A 324 10.39 16.90 7.69
N LYS A 325 10.99 15.84 8.22
CA LYS A 325 11.07 15.59 9.66
C LYS A 325 11.72 16.76 10.41
N ALA A 326 11.35 16.96 11.67
CA ALA A 326 11.88 18.04 12.49
C ALA A 326 13.42 17.99 12.54
N GLY A 327 14.06 19.16 12.43
CA GLY A 327 15.53 19.29 12.43
C GLY A 327 16.23 18.90 11.12
N ILE A 328 15.50 18.50 10.08
CA ILE A 328 16.05 18.35 8.73
C ILE A 328 16.14 19.73 8.09
N SER A 329 17.33 20.12 7.61
CA SER A 329 17.53 21.37 6.88
C SER A 329 17.39 21.20 5.37
N ALA A 330 17.04 22.27 4.67
CA ALA A 330 16.99 22.38 3.21
C ALA A 330 18.30 21.92 2.57
N ARG A 331 19.45 22.28 3.15
CA ARG A 331 20.76 21.79 2.68
C ARG A 331 20.85 20.27 2.76
N LYS A 332 20.38 19.65 3.84
CA LYS A 332 20.40 18.19 4.01
C LYS A 332 19.47 17.51 3.01
N VAL A 333 18.32 18.10 2.69
CA VAL A 333 17.41 17.61 1.64
C VAL A 333 18.09 17.63 0.28
N MET A 334 18.74 18.74 -0.09
CA MET A 334 19.34 18.93 -1.41
C MET A 334 20.55 18.03 -1.69
N VAL A 335 21.26 17.59 -0.65
CA VAL A 335 22.46 16.75 -0.79
C VAL A 335 22.21 15.28 -0.42
N SER A 336 20.96 14.92 -0.10
CA SER A 336 20.60 13.54 0.22
C SER A 336 20.45 12.71 -1.05
N ASP A 337 21.05 11.52 -1.07
CA ASP A 337 20.83 10.53 -2.13
C ASP A 337 19.41 9.93 -2.08
N SER A 338 18.75 10.01 -0.92
CA SER A 338 17.36 9.59 -0.70
C SER A 338 16.57 10.66 0.06
N PRO A 339 16.07 11.73 -0.60
CA PRO A 339 15.29 12.79 0.06
C PRO A 339 13.95 12.30 0.62
N ALA A 340 13.41 11.20 0.06
CA ALA A 340 12.15 10.60 0.49
C ALA A 340 12.18 10.14 1.96
N ASP A 341 13.32 9.60 2.41
CA ASP A 341 13.50 9.11 3.79
C ASP A 341 13.48 10.22 4.84
N LEU A 342 13.68 11.47 4.40
CA LEU A 342 13.68 12.65 5.26
C LEU A 342 12.27 13.24 5.43
N MET A 343 11.28 12.73 4.69
CA MET A 343 9.92 13.26 4.66
C MET A 343 9.17 12.90 5.95
N LEU A 344 8.44 13.86 6.50
CA LEU A 344 7.45 13.66 7.55
C LEU A 344 6.08 13.37 6.94
N THR A 345 5.69 14.20 5.98
CA THR A 345 4.39 14.12 5.32
C THR A 345 4.46 14.84 3.97
N ARG A 346 3.44 14.65 3.14
CA ARG A 346 3.32 15.35 1.86
C ARG A 346 1.86 15.60 1.51
N GLY A 347 1.60 16.49 0.57
CA GLY A 347 0.29 16.69 -0.06
C GLY A 347 0.50 17.02 -1.52
N GLU A 348 -0.48 16.78 -2.36
CA GLU A 348 -0.44 17.14 -3.78
C GLU A 348 -1.54 18.15 -4.07
N SER A 349 -1.22 19.17 -4.88
CA SER A 349 -2.19 20.19 -5.25
C SER A 349 -3.17 19.71 -6.32
N ASP A 350 -4.46 19.93 -6.11
CA ASP A 350 -5.53 19.56 -7.02
C ASP A 350 -5.73 20.57 -8.17
N ALA A 351 -6.78 20.37 -8.97
CA ALA A 351 -7.14 21.26 -10.08
C ALA A 351 -7.45 22.71 -9.65
N GLN A 352 -7.77 22.93 -8.37
CA GLN A 352 -8.03 24.22 -7.74
C GLN A 352 -6.80 24.72 -6.96
N GLY A 353 -5.65 24.05 -7.14
CA GLY A 353 -4.39 24.34 -6.47
C GLY A 353 -4.45 24.10 -4.97
N GLN A 354 -5.49 23.46 -4.44
CA GLN A 354 -5.62 23.16 -3.02
C GLN A 354 -4.87 21.86 -2.70
N PHE A 355 -4.29 21.77 -1.51
CA PHE A 355 -3.69 20.54 -1.03
C PHE A 355 -3.98 20.36 0.46
N THR A 356 -3.99 19.11 0.89
CA THR A 356 -3.98 18.73 2.30
C THR A 356 -2.80 17.79 2.52
N LEU A 357 -2.04 18.01 3.60
CA LEU A 357 -0.98 17.10 3.97
C LEU A 357 -1.58 15.79 4.47
N MET A 358 -0.97 14.69 4.04
CA MET A 358 -1.43 13.33 4.25
C MET A 358 -1.53 12.98 5.74
N THR A 359 -0.56 13.39 6.54
CA THR A 359 -0.54 13.12 7.99
C THR A 359 -0.52 14.43 8.77
N LYS A 360 -1.06 14.37 10.00
CA LYS A 360 -1.00 15.51 10.93
C LYS A 360 0.45 15.85 11.25
N VAL A 361 0.73 17.15 11.32
CA VAL A 361 2.07 17.67 11.60
C VAL A 361 2.17 17.98 13.10
N PRO A 362 3.10 17.37 13.85
CA PRO A 362 3.30 17.70 15.26
C PRO A 362 3.68 19.17 15.46
N LYS A 363 3.64 19.66 16.71
CA LYS A 363 4.15 21.00 17.00
C LYS A 363 5.65 21.06 16.71
N GLY A 364 6.10 22.09 16.00
CA GLY A 364 7.49 22.24 15.61
C GLY A 364 7.72 23.21 14.46
N SER A 365 8.97 23.32 14.03
CA SER A 365 9.37 24.06 12.84
C SER A 365 9.97 23.08 11.83
N TYR A 366 9.56 23.22 10.58
CA TYR A 366 9.79 22.22 9.55
C TYR A 366 10.27 22.85 8.24
N THR A 367 11.25 22.19 7.65
CA THR A 367 11.64 22.41 6.25
C THR A 367 10.53 21.91 5.35
N VAL A 368 10.18 22.70 4.33
CA VAL A 368 9.17 22.33 3.33
C VAL A 368 9.78 22.44 1.94
N ALA A 369 9.52 21.43 1.10
CA ALA A 369 9.77 21.49 -0.33
C ALA A 369 8.46 21.55 -1.12
N VAL A 370 8.47 22.28 -2.22
CA VAL A 370 7.41 22.30 -3.23
C VAL A 370 8.05 22.00 -4.56
N ILE A 371 7.69 20.85 -5.13
CA ILE A 371 8.29 20.34 -6.36
C ILE A 371 7.22 19.94 -7.36
N GLY A 372 7.50 20.10 -8.65
CA GLY A 372 6.60 19.63 -9.69
C GLY A 372 7.11 19.98 -11.09
N GLN A 373 6.54 19.30 -12.08
CA GLN A 373 7.01 19.39 -13.46
C GLN A 373 6.85 20.82 -14.01
N GLY A 374 7.91 21.37 -14.58
CA GLY A 374 7.91 22.71 -15.18
C GLY A 374 8.12 23.86 -14.20
N TYR A 375 8.29 23.58 -12.90
CA TYR A 375 8.55 24.59 -11.88
C TYR A 375 9.91 24.37 -11.20
N LYS A 376 10.54 25.46 -10.76
CA LYS A 376 11.75 25.36 -9.94
C LYS A 376 11.37 24.86 -8.55
N PRO A 377 12.09 23.86 -7.99
CA PRO A 377 11.83 23.42 -6.63
C PRO A 377 12.04 24.57 -5.65
N LEU A 378 11.07 24.80 -4.78
CA LEU A 378 11.22 25.62 -3.59
C LEU A 378 11.56 24.69 -2.44
N ILE A 379 12.60 24.99 -1.68
CA ILE A 379 12.97 24.26 -0.46
C ILE A 379 13.51 25.31 0.50
N ASP A 380 12.92 25.40 1.70
CA ASP A 380 13.35 26.38 2.69
C ASP A 380 13.19 25.84 4.10
N ASP A 381 14.13 26.25 4.95
CA ASP A 381 14.12 25.93 6.37
C ASP A 381 12.96 26.70 7.04
N ASP A 382 12.34 26.10 8.06
CA ASP A 382 11.29 26.74 8.88
C ASP A 382 10.08 27.29 8.08
N ALA A 383 9.83 26.77 6.88
CA ALA A 383 8.72 27.17 6.02
C ALA A 383 7.35 26.79 6.61
N LEU A 384 7.27 25.69 7.35
CA LEU A 384 6.09 25.31 8.14
C LEU A 384 6.40 25.40 9.64
N VAL A 385 5.70 26.26 10.36
CA VAL A 385 5.79 26.40 11.82
C VAL A 385 4.44 26.06 12.40
N VAL A 386 4.38 25.05 13.26
CA VAL A 386 3.18 24.62 13.99
C VAL A 386 3.43 24.88 15.46
N ASP A 387 3.07 26.07 15.95
CA ASP A 387 3.08 26.40 17.38
C ASP A 387 1.83 27.21 17.77
N ASP A 388 1.64 27.46 19.06
CA ASP A 388 0.44 28.15 19.59
C ASP A 388 0.34 29.64 19.14
N ARG A 389 1.38 30.19 18.53
CA ARG A 389 1.44 31.57 18.03
C ARG A 389 1.39 31.62 16.50
N THR A 390 1.44 30.48 15.82
CA THR A 390 1.30 30.43 14.37
C THR A 390 -0.10 30.93 13.99
N PRO A 391 -0.22 31.95 13.13
CA PRO A 391 -1.53 32.35 12.64
C PRO A 391 -2.17 31.22 11.83
N PRO A 392 -3.51 31.04 11.90
CA PRO A 392 -4.21 29.93 11.25
C PRO A 392 -4.10 29.94 9.72
N LYS A 393 -3.61 31.04 9.13
CA LYS A 393 -3.28 31.17 7.73
C LYS A 393 -2.05 32.05 7.56
N TYR A 394 -1.05 31.58 6.81
CA TYR A 394 0.10 32.41 6.44
C TYR A 394 0.76 31.97 5.14
N ARG A 395 1.63 32.83 4.59
CA ARG A 395 2.45 32.52 3.42
C ARG A 395 3.84 32.08 3.87
N ALA A 396 4.22 30.87 3.50
CA ALA A 396 5.52 30.31 3.86
C ALA A 396 6.71 30.98 3.14
N TRP A 397 6.48 31.56 1.95
CA TRP A 397 7.53 32.25 1.17
C TRP A 397 7.10 33.68 0.78
N ASN A 398 7.51 34.68 1.56
CA ASN A 398 7.19 36.08 1.28
C ASN A 398 7.98 36.65 0.08
N THR A 399 9.26 36.31 -0.07
CA THR A 399 10.16 36.88 -1.08
C THR A 399 9.97 36.32 -2.51
N ALA A 400 9.42 35.11 -2.64
CA ALA A 400 9.13 34.52 -3.95
C ALA A 400 7.93 35.20 -4.64
N CYS A 401 6.95 35.68 -3.86
CA CYS A 401 5.78 36.39 -4.36
C CYS A 401 6.03 37.90 -4.56
N GLU A 402 6.88 38.55 -3.76
CA GLU A 402 7.12 40.00 -3.86
C GLU A 402 7.89 40.45 -5.11
N LYS A 403 8.66 39.55 -5.75
CA LYS A 403 9.38 39.90 -7.00
C LYS A 403 8.49 39.91 -8.25
N ALA A 404 7.23 39.47 -8.15
CA ALA A 404 6.24 39.59 -9.21
C ALA A 404 5.47 40.93 -9.11
N LEU A 405 6.20 42.05 -9.09
CA LEU A 405 5.60 43.33 -9.45
C LEU A 405 5.35 43.34 -10.96
N PRO A 406 4.21 43.88 -11.44
CA PRO A 406 3.84 43.84 -12.85
C PRO A 406 4.93 44.52 -13.69
N GLY A 407 5.61 43.75 -14.54
CA GLY A 407 6.50 44.30 -15.58
C GLY A 407 7.95 43.80 -15.62
N ARG A 408 8.38 42.84 -14.78
CA ARG A 408 9.71 42.20 -14.93
C ARG A 408 9.65 40.68 -14.79
N ALA A 409 9.08 40.03 -15.81
CA ALA A 409 9.33 38.60 -16.03
C ALA A 409 10.81 38.40 -16.38
N VAL A 410 11.57 37.73 -15.51
CA VAL A 410 12.87 37.16 -15.88
C VAL A 410 12.56 35.92 -16.73
N ARG A 411 12.95 35.95 -18.02
CA ARG A 411 12.67 34.84 -18.95
C ARG A 411 13.27 33.52 -18.45
N GLY A 412 12.42 32.50 -18.34
CA GLY A 412 12.81 31.09 -18.44
C GLY A 412 12.41 30.16 -17.30
N VAL A 413 11.85 30.65 -16.18
CA VAL A 413 11.50 29.80 -15.03
C VAL A 413 10.29 30.39 -14.27
N SER A 414 9.14 29.68 -14.25
CA SER A 414 7.94 30.10 -13.52
C SER A 414 8.12 29.97 -12.01
N SER A 415 7.60 30.93 -11.23
CA SER A 415 7.66 30.95 -9.75
C SER A 415 6.30 30.57 -9.13
N VAL A 416 6.29 30.01 -7.91
CA VAL A 416 5.05 29.56 -7.23
C VAL A 416 4.86 30.26 -5.88
N CYS A 417 3.60 30.48 -5.50
CA CYS A 417 3.19 31.07 -4.23
C CYS A 417 2.38 30.04 -3.43
N VAL A 418 2.84 29.70 -2.21
CA VAL A 418 2.16 28.74 -1.33
C VAL A 418 1.59 29.44 -0.10
N THR A 419 0.32 29.17 0.18
CA THR A 419 -0.38 29.57 1.40
C THR A 419 -0.65 28.34 2.24
N LEU A 420 -0.28 28.38 3.52
CA LEU A 420 -0.53 27.32 4.49
C LEU A 420 -1.70 27.71 5.39
N LEU A 421 -2.52 26.72 5.72
CA LEU A 421 -3.65 26.76 6.63
C LEU A 421 -3.39 25.78 7.77
N VAL A 422 -3.43 26.29 9.00
CA VAL A 422 -3.17 25.55 10.24
C VAL A 422 -4.32 25.82 11.22
N PRO A 423 -5.49 25.18 11.02
CA PRO A 423 -6.75 25.57 11.67
C PRO A 423 -6.76 25.45 13.20
N GLU A 424 -5.88 24.64 13.79
CA GLU A 424 -5.87 24.37 15.25
C GLU A 424 -4.94 25.30 16.06
N CYS A 425 -4.24 26.25 15.43
CA CYS A 425 -3.44 27.26 16.15
C CYS A 425 -4.32 28.49 16.46
N ARG A 426 -4.83 28.59 17.70
CA ARG A 426 -5.63 29.74 18.14
C ARG A 426 -4.76 30.98 18.34
N ALA A 427 -5.23 32.11 17.81
CA ALA A 427 -4.89 33.43 18.31
C ALA A 427 -5.81 33.76 19.50
N ASP A 428 -5.21 34.09 20.65
CA ASP A 428 -5.84 35.02 21.61
C ASP A 428 -5.39 36.45 21.28
#